data_AF-A0A7X2TN56-F1
#
_entry.id   AF-A0A7X2TN56-F1
#
_cell.length_a   1.000
_cell.length_b   1.000
_cell.length_c   1.000
_cell.angle_alpha   90.00
_cell.angle_beta   90.00
_cell.angle_gamma   90.00
#
_symmetry.space_group_name_H-M   'P 1'
#
loop_
_entity.id
_entity.type
_entity.pdbx_description
1 polymer ?
#
loop_
_entity_poly.entity_id
_entity_poly.type
_entity_poly.pdbx_seq_one_letter_code
_entity_poly.pdbx_strand_id
1 'polypeptide(L)'
;MNNKTWIPCSERLPEEKDAGILKKLGTEKRSEYVLATVEVKGERMTVTACTYDGKWDWNMKYAFPDFKVVAWMPLPEPYREERREE
;
A
#
# COMPACT_ATOMS: atom_id res chain seq x y z
N MET A 1 -14.86 16.67 2.68
CA MET A 1 -14.67 15.20 2.53
C MET A 1 -13.47 15.00 1.62
N ASN A 2 -12.35 14.48 2.14
CA ASN A 2 -11.24 14.09 1.27
C ASN A 2 -11.66 12.81 0.55
N ASN A 3 -12.11 12.95 -0.70
CA ASN A 3 -12.35 11.80 -1.57
C ASN A 3 -11.01 11.09 -1.75
N LYS A 4 -10.83 9.95 -1.08
CA LYS A 4 -9.64 9.08 -1.27
C LYS A 4 -9.74 8.46 -2.66
N THR A 5 -9.27 9.19 -3.67
CA THR A 5 -9.21 8.72 -5.04
C THR A 5 -7.98 7.85 -5.26
N TRP A 6 -8.09 6.90 -6.19
CA TRP A 6 -6.94 6.11 -6.65
C TRP A 6 -5.90 7.00 -7.33
N ILE A 7 -4.64 6.81 -6.96
CA ILE A 7 -3.47 7.51 -7.48
C ILE A 7 -2.66 6.51 -8.30
N PRO A 8 -2.48 6.73 -9.61
CA PRO A 8 -1.64 5.88 -10.43
C PRO A 8 -0.19 5.88 -9.94
N CYS A 9 0.47 4.71 -9.93
CA CYS A 9 1.88 4.62 -9.55
C CYS A 9 2.79 5.43 -10.50
N SER A 10 2.35 5.65 -11.74
CA SER A 10 3.02 6.51 -12.72
C SER A 10 2.96 8.00 -12.37
N GLU A 11 2.01 8.41 -11.54
CA GLU A 11 1.90 9.78 -11.04
C GLU A 11 2.85 9.97 -9.85
N ARG A 12 2.67 9.15 -8.80
CA ARG A 12 3.54 9.14 -7.63
C ARG A 12 3.38 7.87 -6.80
N LEU A 13 4.38 7.59 -5.97
CA LEU A 13 4.33 6.57 -4.92
C LEU A 13 3.75 7.14 -3.61
N PRO A 14 3.33 6.26 -2.67
CA PRO A 14 3.04 6.66 -1.30
C PRO A 14 4.21 7.42 -0.66
N GLU A 15 3.90 8.35 0.22
CA GLU A 15 4.94 9.08 0.95
C GLU A 15 5.63 8.17 1.96
N GLU A 16 6.97 8.15 1.92
CA GLU A 16 7.78 7.38 2.85
C GLU A 16 8.35 8.27 3.97
N LYS A 17 8.30 7.75 5.20
CA LYS A 17 8.86 8.39 6.40
C LYS A 17 10.09 7.60 6.86
N ASP A 18 10.98 8.26 7.61
CA ASP A 18 12.16 7.58 8.19
C ASP A 18 11.69 6.41 9.05
N ALA A 19 12.16 5.23 8.68
CA ALA A 19 11.69 3.98 9.25
C ALA A 19 12.49 3.56 10.48
N GLY A 20 13.46 4.36 10.95
CA GLY A 20 14.22 4.27 12.19
C GLY A 20 14.58 2.84 12.65
N ILE A 21 13.60 2.15 13.23
CA ILE A 21 13.63 0.75 13.66
C ILE A 21 14.03 -0.21 12.52
N LEU A 22 13.62 0.06 11.28
CA LEU A 22 13.90 -0.80 10.12
C LEU A 22 15.28 -0.59 9.48
N LYS A 23 16.05 0.44 9.91
CA LYS A 23 17.43 0.65 9.42
C LYS A 23 18.32 -0.56 9.68
N LYS A 24 18.10 -1.25 10.80
CA LYS A 24 18.81 -2.50 11.15
C LYS A 24 18.50 -3.66 10.20
N LEU A 25 17.37 -3.59 9.49
CA LEU A 25 16.95 -4.57 8.47
C LEU A 25 17.33 -4.12 7.04
N GLY A 26 18.08 -3.02 6.91
CA GLY A 26 18.54 -2.50 5.62
C GLY A 26 17.56 -1.55 4.93
N THR A 27 16.50 -1.11 5.60
CA THR A 27 15.55 -0.12 5.07
C THR A 27 15.67 1.21 5.79
N GLU A 28 15.82 2.30 5.05
CA GLU A 28 15.89 3.64 5.63
C GLU A 28 14.53 4.31 5.75
N LYS A 29 13.64 4.11 4.77
CA LYS A 29 12.34 4.77 4.68
C LYS A 29 11.23 3.79 4.33
N ARG A 30 10.02 4.08 4.83
CA ARG A 30 8.84 3.24 4.61
C ARG A 30 7.58 4.09 4.55
N SER A 31 6.66 3.75 3.66
CA SER A 31 5.33 4.34 3.63
C SER A 31 4.41 3.74 4.71
N GLU A 32 3.33 4.45 5.01
CA GLU A 32 2.18 3.80 5.66
C GLU A 32 1.58 2.73 4.75
N TYR A 33 0.80 1.81 5.33
CA TYR A 33 0.05 0.85 4.52
C TYR A 33 -1.05 1.56 3.73
N VAL A 34 -1.20 1.13 2.48
CA VAL A 34 -2.19 1.64 1.53
C VAL A 34 -2.97 0.48 0.93
N LEU A 35 -4.13 0.78 0.35
CA LEU A 35 -4.72 -0.12 -0.64
C LEU A 35 -3.98 0.07 -1.96
N ALA A 36 -3.61 -1.03 -2.58
CA ALA A 36 -2.93 -1.06 -3.86
C ALA A 36 -3.72 -1.94 -4.83
N THR A 37 -3.84 -1.50 -6.07
CA THR A 37 -4.30 -2.35 -7.18
C THR A 37 -3.08 -2.99 -7.81
N VAL A 38 -3.06 -4.31 -7.86
CA VAL A 38 -2.04 -5.09 -8.55
C VAL A 38 -2.65 -5.75 -9.78
N GLU A 39 -1.88 -5.76 -10.86
CA GLU A 39 -2.20 -6.47 -12.09
C GLU A 39 -1.32 -7.72 -12.16
N VAL A 40 -1.95 -8.89 -12.30
CA VAL A 40 -1.28 -10.19 -12.40
C VAL A 40 -1.91 -10.92 -13.58
N LYS A 41 -1.12 -11.20 -14.63
CA LYS A 41 -1.58 -11.91 -15.84
C LYS A 41 -2.84 -11.30 -16.49
N GLY A 42 -2.98 -9.98 -16.43
CA GLY A 42 -4.11 -9.23 -16.99
C GLY A 42 -5.33 -9.10 -16.06
N GLU A 43 -5.35 -9.79 -14.92
CA GLU A 43 -6.37 -9.61 -13.90
C GLU A 43 -5.93 -8.58 -12.86
N ARG A 44 -6.90 -7.81 -12.34
CA ARG A 44 -6.66 -6.78 -11.32
C ARG A 44 -7.29 -7.19 -10.00
N MET A 45 -6.53 -7.04 -8.93
CA MET A 45 -7.01 -7.25 -7.56
C MET A 45 -6.52 -6.14 -6.63
N THR A 46 -7.23 -5.96 -5.53
CA THR A 46 -6.89 -4.99 -4.49
C THR A 46 -6.26 -5.70 -3.30
N VAL A 47 -5.13 -5.19 -2.84
CA VAL A 47 -4.30 -5.76 -1.77
C VAL A 47 -3.81 -4.65 -0.85
N THR A 48 -3.39 -5.00 0.35
CA THR A 48 -2.66 -4.07 1.23
C THR A 48 -1.17 -4.12 0.92
N ALA A 49 -0.54 -2.94 0.82
CA ALA A 49 0.87 -2.83 0.47
C ALA A 49 1.51 -1.62 1.15
N CYS A 50 2.84 -1.59 1.19
CA CYS A 50 3.60 -0.38 1.49
C CYS A 50 4.86 -0.37 0.62
N THR A 51 5.56 0.78 0.60
CA THR A 51 6.84 0.92 -0.07
C THR A 51 7.98 1.00 0.95
N TYR A 52 9.13 0.50 0.54
CA TYR A 52 10.41 0.50 1.23
C TYR A 52 11.44 1.09 0.28
N ASP A 53 12.03 2.23 0.65
CA ASP A 53 13.05 2.95 -0.13
C ASP A 53 12.66 3.11 -1.62
N GLY A 54 11.43 3.53 -1.88
CA GLY A 54 10.87 3.76 -3.21
C GLY A 54 10.45 2.50 -3.98
N LYS A 55 10.45 1.32 -3.33
CA LYS A 55 10.06 0.04 -3.95
C LYS A 55 8.88 -0.57 -3.22
N TRP A 56 7.94 -1.16 -3.96
CA TRP A 56 6.85 -1.93 -3.36
C TRP A 56 7.36 -3.15 -2.58
N ASP A 57 6.70 -3.45 -1.47
CA ASP A 57 7.03 -4.54 -0.55
C ASP A 57 7.40 -5.85 -1.26
N TRP A 58 8.55 -6.41 -0.87
CA TRP A 58 9.13 -7.64 -1.43
C TRP A 58 8.25 -8.88 -1.20
N ASN A 59 7.41 -8.89 -0.16
CA ASN A 59 6.49 -10.01 0.08
C ASN A 59 5.55 -10.27 -1.10
N MET A 60 5.20 -9.23 -1.86
CA MET A 60 4.39 -9.39 -3.07
C MET A 60 5.12 -10.13 -4.19
N LYS A 61 6.45 -9.95 -4.29
CA LYS A 61 7.26 -10.56 -5.34
C LYS A 61 7.35 -12.08 -5.20
N TYR A 62 7.32 -12.59 -3.97
CA TYR A 62 7.31 -14.03 -3.72
C TYR A 62 5.95 -14.66 -4.01
N ALA A 63 4.85 -13.97 -3.70
CA ALA A 63 3.50 -14.45 -3.95
C ALA A 63 3.11 -14.36 -5.43
N PHE A 64 3.60 -13.34 -6.14
CA PHE A 64 3.21 -13.04 -7.52
C PHE A 64 4.43 -12.57 -8.32
N PRO A 65 5.20 -13.45 -8.97
CA PRO A 65 6.46 -13.07 -9.64
C PRO A 65 6.29 -12.00 -10.73
N ASP A 66 5.13 -12.00 -11.41
CA ASP A 66 4.80 -11.13 -12.54
C ASP A 66 3.83 -9.99 -12.17
N PHE A 67 3.73 -9.64 -10.88
CA PHE A 67 2.83 -8.57 -10.47
C PHE A 67 3.33 -7.19 -10.86
N LYS A 68 2.38 -6.29 -11.11
CA LYS A 68 2.62 -4.87 -11.23
C LYS A 68 1.65 -4.09 -10.37
N VAL A 69 2.15 -3.29 -9.44
CA VAL A 69 1.31 -2.33 -8.73
C VAL A 69 1.01 -1.15 -9.66
N VAL A 70 -0.26 -0.91 -9.97
CA VAL A 70 -0.68 0.08 -10.98
C VAL A 70 -1.26 1.35 -10.37
N ALA A 71 -1.91 1.26 -9.22
CA ALA A 71 -2.49 2.39 -8.51
C ALA A 71 -2.58 2.11 -7.01
N TRP A 72 -2.72 3.16 -6.21
CA TRP A 72 -2.88 3.04 -4.76
C TRP A 72 -3.78 4.15 -4.19
N MET A 73 -4.28 3.94 -2.97
CA MET A 73 -4.99 4.96 -2.20
C MET A 73 -4.77 4.75 -0.69
N PRO A 74 -4.87 5.79 0.15
CA PRO A 74 -4.84 5.63 1.59
C PRO A 74 -5.91 4.64 2.07
N LEU A 75 -5.61 3.86 3.12
CA LEU A 75 -6.59 2.97 3.73
C LEU A 75 -7.85 3.75 4.14
N PRO A 76 -9.05 3.16 4.03
CA PRO A 76 -10.27 3.78 4.56
C PRO A 76 -10.16 3.96 6.07
N GLU A 77 -11.06 4.76 6.64
CA GLU A 77 -11.16 4.80 8.10
C GLU A 77 -11.57 3.40 8.60
N PRO A 78 -10.99 2.92 9.72
CA PRO A 78 -11.38 1.64 10.30
C PRO A 78 -12.89 1.62 10.57
N TYR A 79 -13.54 0.51 10.21
CA TYR A 79 -14.94 0.30 10.59
C TYR A 79 -15.08 0.36 12.11
N ARG A 80 -16.09 1.09 12.58
CA ARG A 80 -16.47 1.14 13.99
C ARG A 80 -17.93 0.76 14.06
N GLU A 81 -18.20 -0.39 14.68
CA GLU A 81 -19.57 -0.79 14.96
C GLU A 81 -20.18 0.21 15.95
N GLU A 82 -21.25 0.88 15.52
CA GLU A 82 -22.06 1.68 16.43
C GLU A 82 -22.78 0.70 17.35
N ARG A 83 -22.37 0.68 18.62
CA ARG A 83 -23.05 -0.12 19.63
C ARG A 83 -24.49 0.40 19.72
N ARG A 84 -25.46 -0.37 19.21
CA ARG A 84 -26.87 -0.11 19.48
C ARG A 84 -27.09 -0.40 20.96
N GLU A 85 -27.40 0.63 21.74
CA GLU A 85 -28.00 0.42 23.05
C GLU A 85 -29.42 -0.06 22.81
N GLU A 86 -29.71 -1.31 23.19
CA GLU A 86 -31.06 -1.88 23.22
C GLU A 86 -31.83 -1.41 24.46
#